data_AF-A0A735LZT4-F1
#
_entry.id   AF-A0A735LZT4-F1
#
_cell.length_a   1.000
_cell.length_b   1.000
_cell.length_c   1.000
_cell.angle_alpha   90.00
_cell.angle_beta   90.00
_cell.angle_gamma   90.00
#
_symmetry.space_group_name_H-M   'P 1'
#
loop_
_entity.id
_entity.type
_entity.pdbx_description
1 polymer ?
#
loop_
_entity_poly.entity_id
_entity_poly.type
_entity_poly.pdbx_seq_one_letter_code
_entity_poly.pdbx_strand_id
1 'polypeptide(L)'
;SETKSGTVVSILELVKNFTSLTPQKLSEFLSTTLALYLSKYPSVKVFVNREQIDPTAQILFDTSYKLDDVVYCDELHSYELQVIEWKSAKENEIFLCDKEGFPLISYEKKIRGTSTYSYSVYLKSTHLTKLSHEGTLSLMDLEPSLSPVLNKVEGLIKEHFRKRDHEKSRELIDKWKNEGVYPYVGKAENIVEDAERKVFDIMAINVIKYIPQFDNGDLKLKKFQFKLLRHIVGSCPDDLRTILEEVLSLPKEKQTELAEILRDASLSAVISVSKIITDRLKFISGLENVLFHPNTRKVFKERSQLHKIMADNTWFFGESFTLSVNDKSLTEVLRVHLEKQGIDIPVDEKVTRIDGSVGIVDLMLTRSIGKNYPDEREHIIIELKAPKVNIGQSEIEQVKSYAYAVAEDSRFNGLKTKWNFWVISNELTTYALRELKQKNLPEGAIYQAEEMTIWIKTWSQLIQENKHRLGFLQNQLNISYDREDGLQFLKQKYAEYTEGVVFENESQDEYID
;
A
#
# COMPACT_ATOMS: atom_id res chain seq x y z
N SER A 1 41.67 42.73 -41.66
CA SER A 1 40.72 43.44 -40.79
C SER A 1 40.68 42.71 -39.47
N GLU A 2 41.23 43.31 -38.41
CA GLU A 2 41.21 42.70 -37.08
C GLU A 2 39.77 42.65 -36.56
N THR A 3 39.22 41.44 -36.43
CA THR A 3 38.00 41.21 -35.67
C THR A 3 38.28 41.56 -34.22
N LYS A 4 37.82 42.74 -33.77
CA LYS A 4 37.85 43.12 -32.35
C LYS A 4 37.07 42.09 -31.54
N SER A 5 37.77 41.21 -30.84
CA SER A 5 37.18 40.36 -29.81
C SER A 5 36.64 41.24 -28.69
N GLY A 6 35.36 41.10 -28.34
CA GLY A 6 34.72 41.92 -27.30
C GLY A 6 35.35 41.75 -25.92
N THR A 7 35.82 40.53 -25.59
CA THR A 7 36.48 40.20 -24.32
C THR A 7 37.63 39.24 -24.57
N VAL A 8 38.79 39.51 -23.96
CA VAL A 8 39.95 38.61 -23.98
C VAL A 8 40.32 38.28 -22.55
N VAL A 9 40.37 36.98 -22.21
CA VAL A 9 40.83 36.49 -20.92
C VAL A 9 42.18 35.80 -21.12
N SER A 10 43.20 36.26 -20.40
CA SER A 10 44.53 35.66 -20.41
C SER A 10 44.87 35.17 -19.00
N ILE A 11 45.25 33.89 -18.90
CA ILE A 11 45.72 33.29 -17.64
C ILE A 11 47.23 33.12 -17.78
N LEU A 12 48.00 33.83 -16.96
CA LEU A 12 49.47 33.85 -16.96
C LEU A 12 49.99 33.35 -15.61
N GLU A 13 51.26 32.95 -15.57
CA GLU A 13 52.00 32.62 -14.33
C GLU A 13 51.32 31.57 -13.43
N LEU A 14 50.92 30.43 -14.02
CA LEU A 14 50.36 29.31 -13.26
C LEU A 14 51.38 28.80 -12.23
N VAL A 15 51.12 29.07 -10.95
CA VAL A 15 52.03 28.77 -9.81
C VAL A 15 52.15 27.25 -9.52
N LYS A 16 51.28 26.42 -10.11
CA LYS A 16 51.29 24.95 -10.00
C LYS A 16 51.08 24.31 -11.37
N ASN A 17 51.68 23.14 -11.59
CA ASN A 17 51.42 22.33 -12.77
C ASN A 17 50.01 21.72 -12.70
N PHE A 18 49.05 22.34 -13.39
CA PHE A 18 47.70 21.82 -13.56
C PHE A 18 47.64 20.93 -14.80
N THR A 19 47.88 19.62 -14.65
CA THR A 19 47.76 18.61 -15.74
C THR A 19 46.34 18.49 -16.32
N SER A 20 45.35 19.09 -15.67
CA SER A 20 43.97 19.20 -16.13
C SER A 20 43.71 20.41 -17.04
N LEU A 21 44.58 21.42 -17.05
CA LEU A 21 44.35 22.69 -17.74
C LEU A 21 45.07 22.74 -19.10
N THR A 22 44.81 21.72 -19.92
CA THR A 22 45.28 21.67 -21.31
C THR A 22 44.29 22.37 -22.24
N PRO A 23 44.73 22.94 -23.38
CA PRO A 23 43.85 23.58 -24.35
C PRO A 23 42.67 22.69 -24.79
N GLN A 24 42.92 21.39 -25.01
CA GLN A 24 41.89 20.41 -25.39
C GLN A 24 40.82 20.26 -24.30
N LYS A 25 41.22 19.92 -23.06
CA LYS A 25 40.29 19.80 -21.92
C LYS A 25 39.53 21.11 -21.64
N LEU A 26 40.17 22.26 -21.82
CA LEU A 26 39.52 23.56 -21.64
C LEU A 26 38.49 23.82 -22.75
N SER A 27 38.83 23.48 -24.00
CA SER A 27 37.91 23.57 -25.13
C SER A 27 36.71 22.63 -24.94
N GLU A 28 36.94 21.39 -24.52
CA GLU A 28 35.88 20.43 -24.17
C GLU A 28 34.99 20.98 -23.04
N PHE A 29 35.60 21.44 -21.93
CA PHE A 29 34.86 21.99 -20.80
C PHE A 29 34.02 23.21 -21.19
N LEU A 30 34.57 24.15 -21.96
CA LEU A 30 33.86 25.34 -22.41
C LEU A 30 32.83 25.02 -23.49
N SER A 31 33.10 24.05 -24.36
CA SER A 31 32.14 23.51 -25.34
C SER A 31 30.92 22.97 -24.62
N THR A 32 31.10 22.13 -23.60
CA THR A 32 30.01 21.60 -22.78
C THR A 32 29.31 22.70 -21.97
N THR A 33 30.06 23.60 -21.33
CA THR A 33 29.51 24.65 -20.45
C THR A 33 28.72 25.70 -21.23
N LEU A 34 29.18 26.06 -22.42
CA LEU A 34 28.61 27.10 -23.26
C LEU A 34 27.75 26.54 -24.40
N ALA A 35 27.56 25.21 -24.49
CA ALA A 35 26.82 24.57 -25.59
C ALA A 35 25.47 25.23 -25.84
N LEU A 36 24.63 25.34 -24.80
CA LEU A 36 23.32 25.98 -24.89
C LEU A 36 23.43 27.47 -25.26
N TYR A 37 24.41 28.20 -24.71
CA TYR A 37 24.59 29.62 -24.97
C TYR A 37 25.04 29.90 -26.42
N LEU A 38 26.01 29.13 -26.92
CA LEU A 38 26.51 29.26 -28.30
C LEU A 38 25.48 28.78 -29.32
N SER A 39 24.66 27.79 -28.95
CA SER A 39 23.48 27.40 -29.74
C SER A 39 22.44 28.53 -29.77
N LYS A 40 22.21 29.21 -28.65
CA LYS A 40 21.30 30.36 -28.53
C LYS A 40 21.77 31.60 -29.30
N TYR A 41 23.08 31.82 -29.42
CA TYR A 41 23.65 32.99 -30.07
C TYR A 41 24.71 32.60 -31.12
N PRO A 42 24.31 32.16 -32.34
CA PRO A 42 25.24 31.71 -33.38
C PRO A 42 26.24 32.78 -33.87
N SER A 43 25.93 34.06 -33.65
CA SER A 43 26.82 35.18 -33.95
C SER A 43 27.98 35.31 -32.96
N VAL A 44 27.85 34.74 -31.76
CA VAL A 44 28.88 34.74 -30.73
C VAL A 44 29.85 33.59 -31.01
N LYS A 45 31.11 33.92 -31.23
CA LYS A 45 32.19 32.95 -31.44
C LYS A 45 33.13 32.98 -30.26
N VAL A 46 33.38 31.82 -29.66
CA VAL A 46 34.35 31.65 -28.58
C VAL A 46 35.53 30.85 -29.11
N PHE A 47 36.73 31.30 -28.78
CA PHE A 47 37.98 30.68 -29.22
C PHE A 47 38.85 30.34 -28.01
N VAL A 48 39.42 29.15 -27.99
CA VAL A 48 40.46 28.73 -27.04
C VAL A 48 41.75 28.57 -27.83
N ASN A 49 42.78 29.36 -27.51
CA ASN A 49 44.06 29.35 -28.25
C ASN A 49 43.90 29.44 -29.79
N ARG A 50 42.95 30.27 -30.25
CA ARG A 50 42.59 30.49 -31.66
C ARG A 50 41.81 29.35 -32.33
N GLU A 51 41.55 28.25 -31.64
CA GLU A 51 40.60 27.23 -32.11
C GLU A 51 39.18 27.62 -31.70
N GLN A 52 38.25 27.64 -32.65
CA GLN A 52 36.85 27.95 -32.36
C GLN A 52 36.22 26.76 -31.63
N ILE A 53 35.52 27.05 -30.53
CA ILE A 53 34.70 26.06 -29.86
C ILE A 53 33.51 25.72 -30.77
N ASP A 54 33.29 24.43 -31.01
CA ASP A 54 32.15 23.93 -31.75
C ASP A 54 31.10 23.33 -30.78
N PRO A 55 29.92 23.97 -30.61
CA PRO A 55 28.86 23.42 -29.78
C PRO A 55 28.21 22.17 -30.41
N THR A 56 28.29 21.97 -31.73
CA THR A 56 27.67 20.82 -32.40
C THR A 56 28.33 19.49 -32.02
N ALA A 57 29.62 19.51 -31.67
CA ALA A 57 30.34 18.35 -31.17
C ALA A 57 29.79 17.79 -29.84
N GLN A 58 28.96 18.56 -29.12
CA GLN A 58 28.32 18.14 -27.87
C GLN A 58 26.92 17.54 -28.08
N ILE A 59 26.38 17.61 -29.31
CA ILE A 59 25.05 17.08 -29.62
C ILE A 59 25.14 15.56 -29.75
N LEU A 60 24.30 14.85 -29.01
CA LEU A 60 24.06 13.42 -29.15
C LEU A 60 22.96 13.14 -30.18
N PHE A 61 21.84 13.86 -30.06
CA PHE A 61 20.68 13.73 -30.94
C PHE A 61 20.08 15.11 -31.19
N ASP A 62 19.60 15.33 -32.41
CA ASP A 62 18.85 16.51 -32.81
C ASP A 62 17.60 16.04 -33.55
N THR A 63 16.43 16.27 -32.97
CA THR A 63 15.16 15.75 -33.49
C THR A 63 14.12 16.86 -33.57
N SER A 64 13.57 17.08 -34.76
CA SER A 64 12.45 18.00 -34.99
C SER A 64 11.11 17.27 -35.11
N TYR A 65 10.09 17.85 -34.50
CA TYR A 65 8.70 17.42 -34.57
C TYR A 65 7.84 18.54 -35.13
N LYS A 66 6.98 18.24 -36.09
CA LYS A 66 5.95 19.17 -36.55
C LYS A 66 4.72 19.04 -35.64
N LEU A 67 4.20 20.17 -35.16
CA LEU A 67 3.00 20.24 -34.33
C LEU A 67 1.79 20.67 -35.18
N ASP A 68 0.61 20.63 -34.58
CA ASP A 68 -0.62 21.07 -35.25
C ASP A 68 -0.60 22.59 -35.35
N ASP A 69 -1.21 23.10 -36.42
CA ASP A 69 -1.33 24.53 -36.64
C ASP A 69 -2.37 25.13 -35.69
N VAL A 70 -2.09 26.33 -35.17
CA VAL A 70 -2.98 27.08 -34.28
C VAL A 70 -3.54 28.29 -35.00
N VAL A 71 -4.86 28.48 -34.91
CA VAL A 71 -5.51 29.69 -35.41
C VAL A 71 -5.47 30.76 -34.32
N TYR A 72 -4.88 31.91 -34.61
CA TYR A 72 -4.84 33.07 -33.73
C TYR A 72 -5.07 34.35 -34.55
N CYS A 73 -6.04 35.18 -34.14
CA CYS A 73 -6.45 36.38 -34.88
C CYS A 73 -6.75 36.10 -36.38
N ASP A 74 -7.51 35.04 -36.66
CA ASP A 74 -7.88 34.57 -38.01
C ASP A 74 -6.70 34.18 -38.92
N GLU A 75 -5.48 34.06 -38.37
CA GLU A 75 -4.30 33.56 -39.08
C GLU A 75 -3.86 32.20 -38.56
N LEU A 76 -3.41 31.34 -39.49
CA LEU A 76 -2.91 30.02 -39.19
C LEU A 76 -1.41 30.07 -38.89
N HIS A 77 -1.01 29.52 -37.74
CA HIS A 77 0.37 29.49 -37.29
C HIS A 77 0.87 28.07 -37.09
N SER A 78 1.90 27.68 -37.85
CA SER A 78 2.56 26.40 -37.68
C SER A 78 3.54 26.40 -36.51
N TYR A 79 3.72 25.23 -35.92
CA TYR A 79 4.65 25.01 -34.81
C TYR A 79 5.63 23.88 -35.13
N GLU A 80 6.89 24.10 -34.76
CA GLU A 80 7.94 23.08 -34.81
C GLU A 80 8.61 22.99 -33.44
N LEU A 81 8.80 21.76 -32.95
CA LEU A 81 9.53 21.48 -31.72
C LEU A 81 10.83 20.78 -32.05
N GLN A 82 11.96 21.41 -31.76
CA GLN A 82 13.28 20.81 -31.88
C GLN A 82 13.79 20.40 -30.50
N VAL A 83 14.19 19.15 -30.34
CA VAL A 83 14.78 18.59 -29.12
C VAL A 83 16.23 18.23 -29.42
N ILE A 84 17.15 18.88 -28.71
CA ILE A 84 18.59 18.63 -28.82
C ILE A 84 19.05 17.94 -27.53
N GLU A 85 19.53 16.70 -27.64
CA GLU A 85 20.17 15.97 -26.56
C GLU A 85 21.67 16.28 -26.54
N TRP A 86 22.21 16.59 -25.36
CA TRP A 86 23.62 16.92 -25.15
C TRP A 86 24.36 15.78 -24.46
N LYS A 87 25.66 15.62 -24.75
CA LYS A 87 26.56 14.72 -24.00
C LYS A 87 26.57 15.04 -22.51
N SER A 88 26.56 16.33 -22.19
CA SER A 88 26.41 16.86 -20.85
C SER A 88 25.91 18.30 -20.97
N ALA A 89 24.94 18.67 -20.15
CA ALA A 89 24.48 20.04 -20.00
C ALA A 89 24.31 20.35 -18.52
N LYS A 90 24.47 21.62 -18.16
CA LYS A 90 24.32 22.07 -16.77
C LYS A 90 22.86 21.95 -16.30
N GLU A 91 21.92 22.36 -17.14
CA GLU A 91 20.48 22.33 -16.88
C GLU A 91 19.71 22.06 -18.17
N ASN A 92 18.49 21.54 -18.04
CA ASN A 92 17.59 21.33 -19.16
C ASN A 92 16.69 22.55 -19.32
N GLU A 93 16.67 23.13 -20.52
CA GLU A 93 15.92 24.36 -20.81
C GLU A 93 14.93 24.15 -21.95
N ILE A 94 13.78 24.82 -21.85
CA ILE A 94 12.76 24.87 -22.90
C ILE A 94 12.63 26.33 -23.33
N PHE A 95 12.77 26.60 -24.62
CA PHE A 95 12.72 27.92 -25.20
C PHE A 95 11.49 28.08 -26.09
N LEU A 96 10.82 29.21 -25.93
CA LEU A 96 9.82 29.69 -26.88
C LEU A 96 10.53 30.64 -27.84
N CYS A 97 10.55 30.29 -29.11
CA CYS A 97 11.37 30.93 -30.13
C CYS A 97 10.52 31.55 -31.23
N ASP A 98 11.13 32.49 -31.96
CA ASP A 98 10.61 32.88 -33.26
C ASP A 98 10.74 31.74 -34.30
N LYS A 99 10.28 32.00 -35.52
CA LYS A 99 10.34 31.03 -36.62
C LYS A 99 11.77 30.59 -37.00
N GLU A 100 12.78 31.42 -36.74
CA GLU A 100 14.18 31.14 -37.07
C GLU A 100 14.90 30.39 -35.93
N GLY A 101 14.23 30.20 -34.78
CA GLY A 101 14.77 29.50 -33.62
C GLY A 101 15.44 30.42 -32.59
N PHE A 102 15.33 31.74 -32.74
CA PHE A 102 15.85 32.69 -31.75
C PHE A 102 14.97 32.68 -30.49
N PRO A 103 15.52 32.41 -29.29
CA PRO A 103 14.71 32.36 -28.07
C PRO A 103 14.16 33.74 -27.67
N LEU A 104 12.85 33.82 -27.57
CA LEU A 104 12.10 34.98 -27.08
C LEU A 104 12.00 34.94 -25.55
N ILE A 105 11.69 33.78 -24.99
CA ILE A 105 11.59 33.57 -23.53
C ILE A 105 11.89 32.11 -23.17
N SER A 106 12.40 31.87 -21.95
CA SER A 106 12.57 30.53 -21.39
C SER A 106 11.31 30.10 -20.63
N TYR A 107 10.89 28.86 -20.85
CA TYR A 107 9.81 28.23 -20.11
C TYR A 107 10.39 27.42 -18.95
N GLU A 108 10.25 27.94 -17.72
CA GLU A 108 10.92 27.45 -16.52
C GLU A 108 10.35 26.12 -15.96
N LYS A 109 9.37 25.52 -16.65
CA LYS A 109 8.70 24.31 -16.19
C LYS A 109 9.57 23.07 -16.42
N LYS A 110 9.91 22.39 -15.34
CA LYS A 110 10.65 21.13 -15.38
C LYS A 110 9.73 19.97 -15.78
N ILE A 111 10.12 19.23 -16.82
CA ILE A 111 9.40 18.02 -17.24
C ILE A 111 9.77 16.86 -16.32
N ARG A 112 8.78 16.31 -15.60
CA ARG A 112 9.01 15.15 -14.73
C ARG A 112 9.36 13.91 -15.57
N GLY A 113 10.33 13.12 -15.11
CA GLY A 113 10.72 11.86 -15.74
C GLY A 113 11.85 11.95 -16.78
N THR A 114 12.39 13.14 -17.05
CA THR A 114 13.46 13.36 -18.05
C THR A 114 14.81 13.75 -17.43
N SER A 115 14.94 13.68 -16.10
CA SER A 115 16.11 14.17 -15.35
C SER A 115 17.41 13.38 -15.62
N THR A 116 17.31 12.18 -16.20
CA THR A 116 18.45 11.36 -16.61
C THR A 116 19.08 11.81 -17.93
N TYR A 117 18.46 12.76 -18.63
CA TYR A 117 18.91 13.31 -19.90
C TYR A 117 19.35 14.76 -19.73
N SER A 118 20.37 15.14 -20.50
CA SER A 118 20.78 16.52 -20.71
C SER A 118 20.23 16.99 -22.05
N TYR A 119 19.37 18.00 -22.08
CA TYR A 119 18.71 18.43 -23.32
C TYR A 119 18.28 19.89 -23.31
N SER A 120 18.09 20.45 -24.49
CA SER A 120 17.42 21.74 -24.70
C SER A 120 16.32 21.60 -25.74
N VAL A 121 15.23 22.34 -25.55
CA VAL A 121 14.07 22.28 -26.43
C VAL A 121 13.78 23.65 -27.01
N TYR A 122 13.48 23.72 -28.30
CA TYR A 122 13.15 24.95 -29.01
C TYR A 122 11.80 24.81 -29.68
N LEU A 123 10.79 25.51 -29.17
CA LEU A 123 9.47 25.62 -29.78
C LEU A 123 9.44 26.84 -30.69
N LYS A 124 9.35 26.63 -32.00
CA LYS A 124 9.43 27.67 -33.03
C LYS A 124 8.05 27.93 -33.62
N SER A 125 7.63 29.20 -33.66
CA SER A 125 6.43 29.61 -34.39
C SER A 125 6.37 31.12 -34.59
N THR A 126 5.70 31.56 -35.65
CA THR A 126 5.32 32.97 -35.84
C THR A 126 4.27 33.44 -34.83
N HIS A 127 3.48 32.53 -34.26
CA HIS A 127 2.50 32.85 -33.21
C HIS A 127 3.19 33.38 -31.95
N LEU A 128 4.29 32.75 -31.54
CA LEU A 128 5.09 33.16 -30.38
C LEU A 128 5.67 34.56 -30.57
N THR A 129 6.11 34.88 -31.79
CA THR A 129 6.54 36.23 -32.14
C THR A 129 5.42 37.25 -31.96
N LYS A 130 4.19 36.96 -32.40
CA LYS A 130 3.03 37.85 -32.21
C LYS A 130 2.73 38.09 -30.73
N LEU A 131 2.60 37.02 -29.94
CA LEU A 131 2.37 37.10 -28.50
C LEU A 131 3.48 37.88 -27.78
N SER A 132 4.72 37.78 -28.25
CA SER A 132 5.84 38.57 -27.71
C SER A 132 5.68 40.07 -27.97
N HIS A 133 5.20 40.46 -29.16
CA HIS A 133 4.96 41.88 -29.49
C HIS A 133 3.75 42.44 -28.73
N GLU A 134 2.75 41.60 -28.48
CA GLU A 134 1.55 41.94 -27.68
C GLU A 134 1.80 41.95 -26.17
N GLY A 135 2.97 41.44 -25.72
CA GLY A 135 3.35 41.37 -24.31
C GLY A 135 2.69 40.22 -23.53
N THR A 136 1.88 39.40 -24.18
CA THR A 136 1.13 38.28 -23.59
C THR A 136 1.92 36.98 -23.52
N LEU A 137 3.04 36.85 -24.25
CA LEU A 137 3.88 35.65 -24.22
C LEU A 137 4.39 35.29 -22.81
N SER A 138 4.56 36.29 -21.94
CA SER A 138 4.98 36.09 -20.54
C SER A 138 3.93 35.37 -19.68
N LEU A 139 2.66 35.32 -20.12
CA LEU A 139 1.57 34.63 -19.44
C LEU A 139 1.67 33.09 -19.56
N MET A 140 2.42 32.58 -20.55
CA MET A 140 2.73 31.14 -20.71
C MET A 140 1.47 30.25 -20.65
N ASP A 141 1.34 29.40 -19.63
CA ASP A 141 0.22 28.47 -19.42
C ASP A 141 -1.13 29.17 -19.24
N LEU A 142 -1.13 30.46 -18.87
CA LEU A 142 -2.33 31.28 -18.70
C LEU A 142 -2.83 31.89 -20.02
N GLU A 143 -2.01 31.91 -21.07
CA GLU A 143 -2.41 32.40 -22.39
C GLU A 143 -3.24 31.32 -23.10
N PRO A 144 -4.56 31.52 -23.34
CA PRO A 144 -5.45 30.46 -23.83
C PRO A 144 -5.04 29.91 -25.19
N SER A 145 -4.46 30.76 -26.05
CA SER A 145 -3.98 30.36 -27.38
C SER A 145 -2.70 29.50 -27.33
N LEU A 146 -1.93 29.58 -26.24
CA LEU A 146 -0.63 28.93 -26.08
C LEU A 146 -0.69 27.68 -25.18
N SER A 147 -1.56 27.69 -24.17
CA SER A 147 -1.70 26.60 -23.18
C SER A 147 -1.88 25.20 -23.81
N PRO A 148 -2.73 24.98 -24.84
CA PRO A 148 -2.86 23.68 -25.48
C PRO A 148 -1.57 23.23 -26.18
N VAL A 149 -0.82 24.17 -26.76
CA VAL A 149 0.45 23.89 -27.44
C VAL A 149 1.50 23.47 -26.43
N LEU A 150 1.65 24.20 -25.32
CA LEU A 150 2.61 23.86 -24.27
C LEU A 150 2.32 22.48 -23.68
N ASN A 151 1.06 22.16 -23.39
CA ASN A 151 0.67 20.82 -22.94
C ASN A 151 1.04 19.72 -23.95
N LYS A 152 0.86 19.98 -25.26
CA LYS A 152 1.26 19.05 -26.32
C LYS A 152 2.79 18.90 -26.39
N VAL A 153 3.52 19.99 -26.24
CA VAL A 153 4.99 20.00 -26.18
C VAL A 153 5.49 19.16 -25.01
N GLU A 154 4.93 19.32 -23.81
CA GLU A 154 5.29 18.47 -22.67
C GLU A 154 5.06 16.98 -22.93
N GLY A 155 3.92 16.65 -23.57
CA GLY A 155 3.60 15.28 -23.98
C GLY A 155 4.62 14.72 -24.96
N LEU A 156 4.98 15.49 -25.99
CA LEU A 156 5.96 15.09 -26.99
C LEU A 156 7.36 14.90 -26.41
N ILE A 157 7.80 15.77 -25.50
CA ILE A 157 9.10 15.62 -24.81
C ILE A 157 9.12 14.32 -24.00
N LYS A 158 8.06 14.03 -23.24
CA LYS A 158 7.95 12.76 -22.47
C LYS A 158 7.95 11.56 -23.40
N GLU A 159 7.21 11.62 -24.51
CA GLU A 159 7.17 10.53 -25.49
C GLU A 159 8.52 10.29 -26.15
N HIS A 160 9.24 11.37 -26.52
CA HIS A 160 10.60 11.32 -27.07
C HIS A 160 11.52 10.56 -26.11
N PHE A 161 11.62 10.98 -24.85
CA PHE A 161 12.51 10.31 -23.89
C PHE A 161 12.07 8.90 -23.52
N ARG A 162 10.76 8.59 -23.55
CA ARG A 162 10.28 7.20 -23.42
C ARG A 162 10.76 6.33 -24.58
N LYS A 163 10.76 6.84 -25.82
CA LYS A 163 11.32 6.13 -26.98
C LYS A 163 12.82 5.93 -26.82
N ARG A 164 13.55 6.95 -26.35
CA ARG A 164 14.99 6.88 -26.06
C ARG A 164 15.33 5.86 -24.98
N ASP A 165 14.52 5.77 -23.91
CA ASP A 165 14.68 4.74 -22.88
C ASP A 165 14.49 3.31 -23.46
N HIS A 166 13.50 3.12 -24.33
CA HIS A 166 13.31 1.84 -25.03
C HIS A 166 14.47 1.50 -25.98
N GLU A 167 15.03 2.49 -26.68
CA GLU A 167 16.20 2.30 -27.54
C GLU A 167 17.43 1.92 -26.73
N LYS A 168 17.77 2.68 -25.68
CA LYS A 168 18.88 2.36 -24.77
C LYS A 168 18.72 0.98 -24.13
N SER A 169 17.49 0.62 -23.77
CA SER A 169 17.18 -0.71 -23.23
C SER A 169 17.51 -1.81 -24.22
N ARG A 170 17.14 -1.64 -25.49
CA ARG A 170 17.49 -2.58 -26.57
C ARG A 170 19.00 -2.64 -26.80
N GLU A 171 19.67 -1.49 -26.88
CA GLU A 171 21.12 -1.41 -27.03
C GLU A 171 21.87 -2.12 -25.90
N LEU A 172 21.41 -1.97 -24.65
CA LEU A 172 21.97 -2.67 -23.49
C LEU A 172 21.79 -4.18 -23.58
N ILE A 173 20.59 -4.64 -23.94
CA ILE A 173 20.31 -6.06 -24.12
C ILE A 173 21.19 -6.64 -25.23
N ASP A 174 21.32 -5.94 -26.36
CA ASP A 174 22.15 -6.39 -27.48
C ASP A 174 23.64 -6.35 -27.13
N LYS A 175 24.10 -5.38 -26.35
CA LYS A 175 25.43 -5.37 -25.74
C LYS A 175 25.65 -6.63 -24.88
N TRP A 176 24.71 -7.00 -24.01
CA TRP A 176 24.83 -8.20 -23.16
C TRP A 176 24.82 -9.50 -23.97
N LYS A 177 24.07 -9.55 -25.07
CA LYS A 177 24.11 -10.68 -26.01
C LYS A 177 25.46 -10.76 -26.70
N ASN A 178 26.01 -9.64 -27.17
CA ASN A 178 27.32 -9.57 -27.82
C ASN A 178 28.48 -9.90 -26.87
N GLU A 179 28.41 -9.47 -25.61
CA GLU A 179 29.35 -9.86 -24.54
C GLU A 179 29.19 -11.34 -24.13
N GLY A 180 28.11 -12.00 -24.58
CA GLY A 180 27.80 -13.38 -24.27
C GLY A 180 27.41 -13.60 -22.80
N VAL A 181 26.99 -12.55 -22.08
CA VAL A 181 26.59 -12.60 -20.67
C VAL A 181 25.08 -12.78 -20.49
N TYR A 182 24.28 -12.47 -21.53
CA TYR A 182 22.84 -12.67 -21.55
C TYR A 182 22.49 -14.16 -21.37
N PRO A 183 21.54 -14.53 -20.49
CA PRO A 183 21.40 -15.92 -20.04
C PRO A 183 20.53 -16.81 -20.93
N TYR A 184 19.91 -16.26 -21.99
CA TYR A 184 19.13 -17.02 -22.97
C TYR A 184 19.85 -17.15 -24.30
N VAL A 185 19.63 -18.26 -25.01
CA VAL A 185 20.30 -18.59 -26.26
C VAL A 185 19.27 -18.67 -27.39
N GLY A 186 19.62 -18.16 -28.58
CA GLY A 186 18.77 -18.28 -29.77
C GLY A 186 17.42 -17.57 -29.65
N LYS A 187 16.45 -17.99 -30.47
CA LYS A 187 15.06 -17.54 -30.39
C LYS A 187 14.34 -18.28 -29.26
N ALA A 188 13.27 -17.68 -28.72
CA ALA A 188 12.41 -18.35 -27.76
C ALA A 188 11.81 -19.63 -28.37
N GLU A 189 11.79 -20.71 -27.60
CA GLU A 189 11.26 -22.01 -28.02
C GLU A 189 9.73 -22.02 -27.97
N ASN A 190 9.12 -21.26 -27.06
CA ASN A 190 7.67 -21.18 -26.87
C ASN A 190 7.21 -19.82 -26.30
N ILE A 191 5.90 -19.63 -26.20
CA ILE A 191 5.26 -18.39 -25.69
C ILE A 191 5.62 -18.12 -24.23
N VAL A 192 5.80 -19.18 -23.42
CA VAL A 192 6.15 -19.07 -22.00
C VAL A 192 7.57 -18.53 -21.83
N GLU A 193 8.53 -19.06 -22.59
CA GLU A 193 9.91 -18.59 -22.59
C GLU A 193 10.01 -17.16 -23.16
N ASP A 194 9.21 -16.81 -24.17
CA ASP A 194 9.13 -15.44 -24.67
C ASP A 194 8.66 -14.46 -23.59
N ALA A 195 7.67 -14.86 -22.78
CA ALA A 195 7.22 -14.08 -21.62
C ALA A 195 8.28 -14.00 -20.51
N GLU A 196 8.94 -15.12 -20.18
CA GLU A 196 10.03 -15.18 -19.20
C GLU A 196 11.19 -14.24 -19.59
N ARG A 197 11.59 -14.25 -20.87
CA ARG A 197 12.62 -13.37 -21.42
C ARG A 197 12.23 -11.90 -21.30
N LYS A 198 10.98 -11.54 -21.59
CA LYS A 198 10.46 -10.17 -21.44
C LYS A 198 10.51 -9.69 -19.99
N VAL A 199 10.08 -10.52 -19.05
CA VAL A 199 10.12 -10.20 -17.61
C VAL A 199 11.57 -10.06 -17.13
N PHE A 200 12.43 -10.96 -17.58
CA PHE A 200 13.86 -10.89 -17.28
C PHE A 200 14.49 -9.60 -17.79
N ASP A 201 14.23 -9.21 -19.04
CA ASP A 201 14.79 -8.00 -19.63
C ASP A 201 14.43 -6.75 -18.81
N ILE A 202 13.16 -6.65 -18.39
CA ILE A 202 12.66 -5.56 -17.54
C ILE A 202 13.37 -5.56 -16.18
N MET A 203 13.47 -6.71 -15.51
CA MET A 203 14.15 -6.80 -14.21
C MET A 203 15.64 -6.49 -14.33
N ALA A 204 16.31 -7.02 -15.35
CA ALA A 204 17.73 -6.83 -15.60
C ALA A 204 18.08 -5.34 -15.73
N ILE A 205 17.34 -4.61 -16.57
CA ILE A 205 17.55 -3.17 -16.79
C ILE A 205 17.39 -2.38 -15.50
N ASN A 206 16.46 -2.76 -14.63
CA ASN A 206 16.20 -2.04 -13.39
C ASN A 206 17.16 -2.41 -12.26
N VAL A 207 17.46 -3.70 -12.08
CA VAL A 207 18.34 -4.19 -11.02
C VAL A 207 19.80 -3.77 -11.26
N ILE A 208 20.27 -3.80 -12.51
CA ILE A 208 21.67 -3.48 -12.85
C ILE A 208 22.03 -2.03 -12.50
N LYS A 209 21.07 -1.10 -12.59
CA LYS A 209 21.29 0.32 -12.20
C LYS A 209 21.73 0.47 -10.75
N TYR A 210 21.43 -0.51 -9.89
CA TYR A 210 21.76 -0.50 -8.47
C TYR A 210 22.97 -1.37 -8.13
N ILE A 211 23.57 -2.09 -9.09
CA ILE A 211 24.77 -2.89 -8.87
C ILE A 211 26.00 -2.04 -9.22
N PRO A 212 26.81 -1.61 -8.23
CA PRO A 212 28.00 -0.80 -8.51
C PRO A 212 28.96 -1.54 -9.42
N GLN A 213 29.48 -0.83 -10.43
CA GLN A 213 30.50 -1.35 -11.36
C GLN A 213 30.08 -2.61 -12.14
N PHE A 214 28.78 -2.91 -12.29
CA PHE A 214 28.32 -4.08 -13.06
C PHE A 214 28.98 -4.13 -14.45
N ASP A 215 28.96 -3.03 -15.20
CA ASP A 215 29.55 -2.94 -16.54
C ASP A 215 31.07 -3.17 -16.55
N ASN A 216 31.78 -2.82 -15.48
CA ASN A 216 33.24 -2.95 -15.35
C ASN A 216 33.67 -4.24 -14.64
N GLY A 217 32.71 -5.06 -14.20
CA GLY A 217 32.94 -6.32 -13.50
C GLY A 217 33.42 -7.43 -14.43
N ASP A 218 34.04 -8.46 -13.83
CA ASP A 218 34.47 -9.67 -14.54
C ASP A 218 33.30 -10.35 -15.26
N LEU A 219 33.54 -10.81 -16.50
CA LEU A 219 32.57 -11.53 -17.33
C LEU A 219 31.96 -12.75 -16.62
N LYS A 220 32.74 -13.45 -15.78
CA LYS A 220 32.23 -14.58 -14.99
C LYS A 220 31.22 -14.13 -13.94
N LEU A 221 31.48 -12.99 -13.27
CA LEU A 221 30.59 -12.44 -12.27
C LEU A 221 29.28 -11.94 -12.90
N LYS A 222 29.37 -11.23 -14.04
CA LYS A 222 28.19 -10.81 -14.82
C LYS A 222 27.32 -12.02 -15.22
N LYS A 223 27.93 -13.08 -15.74
CA LYS A 223 27.23 -14.33 -16.10
C LYS A 223 26.56 -14.98 -14.90
N PHE A 224 27.23 -15.02 -13.75
CA PHE A 224 26.67 -15.58 -12.53
C PHE A 224 25.46 -14.78 -12.04
N GLN A 225 25.57 -13.46 -12.00
CA GLN A 225 24.48 -12.56 -11.60
C GLN A 225 23.27 -12.66 -12.54
N PHE A 226 23.50 -12.73 -13.85
CA PHE A 226 22.41 -12.94 -14.81
C PHE A 226 21.77 -14.33 -14.72
N LYS A 227 22.53 -15.38 -14.42
CA LYS A 227 21.96 -16.70 -14.15
C LYS A 227 21.10 -16.71 -12.89
N LEU A 228 21.54 -16.02 -11.83
CA LEU A 228 20.74 -15.88 -10.61
C LEU A 228 19.43 -15.15 -10.90
N LEU A 229 19.50 -14.03 -11.62
CA LEU A 229 18.31 -13.26 -11.99
C LEU A 229 17.37 -14.07 -12.89
N ARG A 230 17.89 -14.82 -13.87
CA ARG A 230 17.09 -15.74 -14.68
C ARG A 230 16.41 -16.79 -13.82
N HIS A 231 17.14 -17.38 -12.86
CA HIS A 231 16.55 -18.38 -11.96
C HIS A 231 15.44 -17.79 -11.10
N ILE A 232 15.58 -16.55 -10.63
CA ILE A 232 14.54 -15.83 -9.88
C ILE A 232 13.30 -15.63 -10.77
N VAL A 233 13.48 -15.22 -12.03
CA VAL A 233 12.37 -15.00 -12.97
C VAL A 233 11.68 -16.32 -13.37
N GLY A 234 12.45 -17.37 -13.67
CA GLY A 234 11.91 -18.68 -14.05
C GLY A 234 11.31 -19.47 -12.88
N SER A 235 11.65 -19.10 -11.64
CA SER A 235 11.08 -19.69 -10.42
C SER A 235 10.06 -18.76 -9.74
N CYS A 236 9.68 -17.67 -10.41
CA CYS A 236 8.86 -16.60 -9.84
C CYS A 236 7.41 -17.10 -9.67
N PRO A 237 6.87 -17.17 -8.45
CA PRO A 237 5.46 -17.54 -8.24
C PRO A 237 4.52 -16.46 -8.80
N ASP A 238 3.30 -16.84 -9.22
CA ASP A 238 2.25 -15.91 -9.68
C ASP A 238 1.99 -14.77 -8.66
N ASP A 239 2.15 -15.07 -7.37
CA ASP A 239 2.03 -14.11 -6.28
C ASP A 239 3.07 -12.97 -6.39
N LEU A 240 4.32 -13.27 -6.74
CA LEU A 240 5.38 -12.25 -6.86
C LEU A 240 5.16 -11.38 -8.10
N ARG A 241 4.64 -11.96 -9.19
CA ARG A 241 4.22 -11.19 -10.36
C ARG A 241 3.11 -10.19 -10.00
N THR A 242 2.08 -10.65 -9.28
CA THR A 242 0.98 -9.80 -8.83
C THR A 242 1.47 -8.66 -7.94
N ILE A 243 2.34 -8.96 -6.98
CA ILE A 243 2.94 -7.95 -6.08
C ILE A 243 3.73 -6.90 -6.87
N LEU A 244 4.54 -7.33 -7.85
CA LEU A 244 5.36 -6.41 -8.66
C LEU A 244 4.50 -5.56 -9.60
N GLU A 245 3.48 -6.13 -10.24
CA GLU A 245 2.54 -5.39 -11.09
C GLU A 245 1.81 -4.31 -10.28
N GLU A 246 1.28 -4.65 -9.11
CA GLU A 246 0.62 -3.70 -8.20
C GLU A 246 1.56 -2.56 -7.80
N VAL A 247 2.76 -2.87 -7.31
CA VAL A 247 3.73 -1.85 -6.87
C VAL A 247 4.19 -0.95 -8.02
N LEU A 248 4.42 -1.51 -9.22
CA LEU A 248 4.85 -0.74 -10.38
C LEU A 248 3.73 0.14 -10.98
N SER A 249 2.46 -0.26 -10.78
CA SER A 249 1.29 0.50 -11.22
C SER A 249 0.96 1.69 -10.30
N LEU A 250 1.52 1.74 -9.08
CA LEU A 250 1.25 2.80 -8.12
C LEU A 250 1.69 4.18 -8.66
N PRO A 251 0.87 5.24 -8.50
CA PRO A 251 1.30 6.61 -8.73
C PRO A 251 2.53 6.97 -7.89
N LYS A 252 3.38 7.87 -8.40
CA LYS A 252 4.64 8.26 -7.72
C LYS A 252 4.44 8.78 -6.28
N GLU A 253 3.31 9.46 -6.04
CA GLU A 253 2.90 9.90 -4.70
C GLU A 253 2.71 8.70 -3.75
N LYS A 254 1.99 7.67 -4.18
CA LYS A 254 1.76 6.44 -3.41
C LYS A 254 3.01 5.59 -3.24
N GLN A 255 3.91 5.56 -4.21
CA GLN A 255 5.23 4.94 -4.05
C GLN A 255 6.05 5.62 -2.96
N THR A 256 5.93 6.95 -2.83
CA THR A 256 6.62 7.73 -1.79
C THR A 256 6.03 7.44 -0.41
N GLU A 257 4.70 7.42 -0.28
CA GLU A 257 4.02 7.02 0.95
C GLU A 257 4.41 5.59 1.37
N LEU A 258 4.43 4.63 0.44
CA LEU A 258 4.86 3.26 0.71
C LEU A 258 6.31 3.22 1.19
N ALA A 259 7.22 3.98 0.56
CA ALA A 259 8.61 4.05 0.99
C ALA A 259 8.76 4.67 2.39
N GLU A 260 7.93 5.64 2.77
CA GLU A 260 7.90 6.21 4.12
C GLU A 260 7.41 5.20 5.15
N ILE A 261 6.29 4.51 4.89
CA ILE A 261 5.79 3.43 5.76
C ILE A 261 6.86 2.36 5.96
N LEU A 262 7.58 1.97 4.89
CA LEU A 262 8.61 0.94 4.95
C LEU A 262 9.89 1.38 5.68
N ARG A 263 10.07 2.67 5.99
CA ARG A 263 11.14 3.14 6.89
C ARG A 263 10.80 2.89 8.35
N ASP A 264 9.52 3.03 8.70
CA ASP A 264 9.04 2.98 10.08
C ASP A 264 8.51 1.59 10.48
N ALA A 265 8.06 0.79 9.51
CA ALA A 265 7.52 -0.55 9.71
C ALA A 265 8.00 -1.53 8.62
N SER A 266 8.18 -2.81 8.98
CA SER A 266 8.50 -3.83 7.97
C SER A 266 7.30 -4.15 7.08
N LEU A 267 7.55 -4.45 5.80
CA LEU A 267 6.50 -4.90 4.87
C LEU A 267 5.70 -6.10 5.43
N SER A 268 6.39 -7.02 6.10
CA SER A 268 5.77 -8.17 6.77
C SER A 268 4.75 -7.75 7.82
N ALA A 269 5.05 -6.71 8.62
CA ALA A 269 4.14 -6.20 9.64
C ALA A 269 2.91 -5.53 9.00
N VAL A 270 3.11 -4.74 7.95
CA VAL A 270 2.02 -4.09 7.20
C VAL A 270 1.07 -5.13 6.61
N ILE A 271 1.61 -6.15 5.93
CA ILE A 271 0.82 -7.25 5.37
C ILE A 271 0.08 -8.00 6.47
N SER A 272 0.74 -8.28 7.60
CA SER A 272 0.13 -9.01 8.72
C SER A 272 -1.09 -8.26 9.29
N VAL A 273 -0.99 -6.95 9.46
CA VAL A 273 -2.11 -6.12 9.94
C VAL A 273 -3.27 -6.13 8.94
N SER A 274 -2.99 -5.92 7.65
CA SER A 274 -4.01 -5.98 6.60
C SER A 274 -4.69 -7.34 6.56
N LYS A 275 -3.92 -8.43 6.67
CA LYS A 275 -4.46 -9.80 6.70
C LYS A 275 -5.36 -10.04 7.92
N ILE A 276 -4.95 -9.58 9.10
CA ILE A 276 -5.77 -9.66 10.31
C ILE A 276 -7.12 -8.96 10.10
N ILE A 277 -7.11 -7.75 9.53
CA ILE A 277 -8.35 -6.99 9.29
C ILE A 277 -9.25 -7.74 8.29
N THR A 278 -8.70 -8.19 7.17
CA THR A 278 -9.45 -8.94 6.15
C THR A 278 -10.05 -10.23 6.71
N ASP A 279 -9.26 -11.00 7.47
CA ASP A 279 -9.73 -12.26 8.06
C ASP A 279 -10.84 -12.05 9.09
N ARG A 280 -10.77 -10.96 9.86
CA ARG A 280 -11.83 -10.58 10.81
C ARG A 280 -13.12 -10.17 10.10
N LEU A 281 -13.02 -9.43 8.99
CA LEU A 281 -14.17 -9.07 8.17
C LEU A 281 -14.83 -10.30 7.54
N LYS A 282 -14.03 -11.21 6.96
CA LYS A 282 -14.50 -12.51 6.43
C LYS A 282 -15.14 -13.36 7.53
N PHE A 283 -14.54 -13.40 8.72
CA PHE A 283 -15.11 -14.07 9.89
C PHE A 283 -16.50 -13.53 10.26
N ILE A 284 -16.67 -12.21 10.36
CA ILE A 284 -17.96 -11.58 10.69
C ILE A 284 -19.01 -11.94 9.64
N SER A 285 -18.65 -11.85 8.36
CA SER A 285 -19.54 -12.20 7.23
C SER A 285 -19.99 -13.66 7.30
N GLY A 286 -19.04 -14.58 7.48
CA GLY A 286 -19.33 -15.99 7.65
C GLY A 286 -20.21 -16.26 8.87
N LEU A 287 -19.84 -15.70 10.03
CA LEU A 287 -20.55 -15.93 11.29
C LEU A 287 -21.99 -15.43 11.22
N GLU A 288 -22.20 -14.22 10.71
CA GLU A 288 -23.55 -13.68 10.45
C GLU A 288 -24.36 -14.65 9.60
N ASN A 289 -23.75 -15.23 8.57
CA ASN A 289 -24.45 -16.18 7.74
C ASN A 289 -24.87 -17.44 8.47
N VAL A 290 -23.94 -18.06 9.21
CA VAL A 290 -24.21 -19.29 9.96
C VAL A 290 -25.31 -19.08 11.00
N LEU A 291 -25.28 -17.94 11.68
CA LEU A 291 -26.21 -17.61 12.76
C LEU A 291 -27.63 -17.32 12.26
N PHE A 292 -27.78 -16.66 11.11
CA PHE A 292 -29.10 -16.18 10.66
C PHE A 292 -29.72 -16.96 9.50
N HIS A 293 -28.94 -17.73 8.73
CA HIS A 293 -29.50 -18.48 7.60
C HIS A 293 -30.41 -19.64 8.08
N PRO A 294 -31.62 -19.82 7.52
CA PRO A 294 -32.60 -20.79 8.04
C PRO A 294 -32.11 -22.24 8.15
N ASN A 295 -31.28 -22.66 7.19
CA ASN A 295 -30.77 -24.03 7.13
C ASN A 295 -29.66 -24.26 8.17
N THR A 296 -28.71 -23.31 8.31
CA THR A 296 -27.58 -23.44 9.24
C THR A 296 -27.98 -23.16 10.69
N ARG A 297 -28.87 -22.18 10.93
CA ARG A 297 -29.32 -21.79 12.27
C ARG A 297 -29.86 -22.98 13.09
N LYS A 298 -30.55 -23.92 12.43
CA LYS A 298 -31.17 -25.10 13.09
C LYS A 298 -30.14 -26.14 13.51
N VAL A 299 -29.08 -26.29 12.72
CA VAL A 299 -28.09 -27.36 12.87
C VAL A 299 -26.82 -26.90 13.59
N PHE A 300 -26.56 -25.59 13.67
CA PHE A 300 -25.39 -25.02 14.32
C PHE A 300 -25.44 -25.22 15.85
N LYS A 301 -24.45 -25.96 16.36
CA LYS A 301 -24.41 -26.42 17.76
C LYS A 301 -23.61 -25.46 18.64
N GLU A 302 -24.10 -25.26 19.86
CA GLU A 302 -23.48 -24.38 20.88
C GLU A 302 -22.07 -24.83 21.26
N ARG A 303 -21.94 -25.96 21.98
CA ARG A 303 -20.65 -26.39 22.54
C ARG A 303 -19.66 -26.94 21.51
N SER A 304 -20.12 -27.71 20.54
CA SER A 304 -19.22 -28.39 19.59
C SER A 304 -18.73 -27.48 18.46
N GLN A 305 -19.39 -26.34 18.21
CA GLN A 305 -19.08 -25.45 17.09
C GLN A 305 -18.97 -23.99 17.53
N LEU A 306 -20.09 -23.35 17.90
CA LEU A 306 -20.14 -21.92 18.20
C LEU A 306 -19.13 -21.54 19.28
N HIS A 307 -19.13 -22.25 20.41
CA HIS A 307 -18.20 -22.02 21.51
C HIS A 307 -16.74 -22.10 21.04
N LYS A 308 -16.36 -23.19 20.38
CA LYS A 308 -14.98 -23.38 19.90
C LYS A 308 -14.54 -22.27 18.96
N ILE A 309 -15.42 -21.92 18.01
CA ILE A 309 -15.17 -20.83 17.06
C ILE A 309 -15.01 -19.49 17.80
N MET A 310 -15.84 -19.21 18.80
CA MET A 310 -15.75 -17.95 19.57
C MET A 310 -14.56 -17.90 20.52
N ALA A 311 -14.13 -19.04 21.08
CA ALA A 311 -12.95 -19.14 21.93
C ALA A 311 -11.67 -18.71 21.18
N ASP A 312 -11.58 -19.05 19.88
CA ASP A 312 -10.45 -18.65 19.02
C ASP A 312 -10.55 -17.19 18.54
N ASN A 313 -11.68 -16.50 18.78
CA ASN A 313 -11.97 -15.16 18.25
C ASN A 313 -12.46 -14.18 19.33
N THR A 314 -11.77 -14.14 20.48
CA THR A 314 -12.17 -13.27 21.61
C THR A 314 -12.18 -11.78 21.30
N TRP A 315 -11.41 -11.34 20.31
CA TRP A 315 -11.42 -9.98 19.78
C TRP A 315 -12.83 -9.51 19.38
N PHE A 316 -13.73 -10.46 19.04
CA PHE A 316 -15.13 -10.18 18.70
C PHE A 316 -15.90 -9.56 19.87
N PHE A 317 -15.56 -9.91 21.12
CA PHE A 317 -16.17 -9.34 22.32
C PHE A 317 -15.46 -8.08 22.83
N GLY A 318 -14.26 -7.80 22.29
CA GLY A 318 -13.52 -6.56 22.47
C GLY A 318 -12.01 -6.74 22.23
N GLU A 319 -11.37 -5.78 21.56
CA GLU A 319 -9.95 -5.88 21.13
C GLU A 319 -8.96 -6.08 22.28
N SER A 320 -9.24 -5.51 23.45
CA SER A 320 -8.33 -5.57 24.61
C SER A 320 -8.51 -6.81 25.48
N PHE A 321 -9.41 -7.72 25.11
CA PHE A 321 -9.77 -8.89 25.91
C PHE A 321 -9.08 -10.16 25.41
N THR A 322 -8.46 -10.89 26.33
CA THR A 322 -7.79 -12.17 26.08
C THR A 322 -8.51 -13.30 26.81
N LEU A 323 -8.62 -14.45 26.16
CA LEU A 323 -9.19 -15.65 26.77
C LEU A 323 -8.40 -16.05 28.00
N SER A 324 -9.08 -16.25 29.12
CA SER A 324 -8.47 -16.62 30.41
C SER A 324 -8.99 -17.97 30.91
N VAL A 325 -10.29 -18.25 30.73
CA VAL A 325 -10.89 -19.55 31.06
C VAL A 325 -11.86 -19.96 29.94
N ASN A 326 -11.90 -21.26 29.64
CA ASN A 326 -12.70 -21.83 28.55
C ASN A 326 -13.30 -23.19 28.95
N ASP A 327 -14.64 -23.28 29.03
CA ASP A 327 -15.39 -24.48 29.44
C ASP A 327 -14.91 -25.06 30.79
N LYS A 328 -14.84 -24.20 31.82
CA LYS A 328 -14.39 -24.59 33.17
C LYS A 328 -15.32 -24.06 34.27
N SER A 329 -15.13 -24.63 35.45
CA SER A 329 -15.87 -24.24 36.65
C SER A 329 -15.53 -22.82 37.13
N LEU A 330 -16.44 -22.19 37.87
CA LEU A 330 -16.18 -20.94 38.60
C LEU A 330 -14.98 -21.02 39.57
N THR A 331 -14.63 -22.22 40.04
CA THR A 331 -13.42 -22.42 40.86
C THR A 331 -12.15 -22.14 40.06
N GLU A 332 -12.15 -22.45 38.77
CA GLU A 332 -11.03 -22.16 37.88
C GLU A 332 -10.98 -20.67 37.52
N VAL A 333 -12.15 -20.04 37.35
CA VAL A 333 -12.29 -18.58 37.22
C VAL A 333 -11.64 -17.88 38.41
N LEU A 334 -11.87 -18.36 39.63
CA LEU A 334 -11.24 -17.83 40.84
C LEU A 334 -9.71 -17.97 40.81
N ARG A 335 -9.19 -19.16 40.45
CA ARG A 335 -7.75 -19.39 40.38
C ARG A 335 -7.06 -18.44 39.41
N VAL A 336 -7.59 -18.32 38.20
CA VAL A 336 -7.04 -17.41 37.18
C VAL A 336 -7.17 -15.95 37.61
N HIS A 337 -8.27 -15.58 38.27
CA HIS A 337 -8.43 -14.25 38.84
C HIS A 337 -7.32 -13.92 39.85
N LEU A 338 -7.06 -14.81 40.82
CA LEU A 338 -6.04 -14.63 41.84
C LEU A 338 -4.63 -14.57 41.25
N GLU A 339 -4.32 -15.46 40.29
CA GLU A 339 -3.05 -15.46 39.57
C GLU A 339 -2.81 -14.12 38.84
N LYS A 340 -3.81 -13.60 38.13
CA LYS A 340 -3.72 -12.31 37.41
C LYS A 340 -3.60 -11.09 38.33
N GLN A 341 -3.91 -11.26 39.60
CA GLN A 341 -3.74 -10.26 40.65
C GLN A 341 -2.45 -10.47 41.45
N GLY A 342 -1.67 -11.53 41.15
CA GLY A 342 -0.44 -11.86 41.86
C GLY A 342 -0.67 -12.33 43.30
N ILE A 343 -1.85 -12.88 43.58
CA ILE A 343 -2.26 -13.32 44.91
C ILE A 343 -2.13 -14.85 44.97
N ASP A 344 -1.27 -15.34 45.85
CA ASP A 344 -1.02 -16.77 46.05
C ASP A 344 -1.81 -17.26 47.27
N ILE A 345 -3.07 -17.64 47.04
CA ILE A 345 -3.96 -18.23 48.06
C ILE A 345 -4.39 -19.62 47.55
N PRO A 346 -4.27 -20.68 48.37
CA PRO A 346 -4.74 -22.01 47.98
C PRO A 346 -6.27 -22.03 47.84
N VAL A 347 -6.75 -22.47 46.67
CA VAL A 347 -8.17 -22.63 46.35
C VAL A 347 -8.56 -24.11 46.47
N ASP A 348 -8.76 -24.55 47.72
CA ASP A 348 -9.14 -25.93 48.05
C ASP A 348 -10.66 -26.13 48.04
N GLU A 349 -11.42 -25.13 48.45
CA GLU A 349 -12.89 -25.15 48.45
C GLU A 349 -13.46 -24.74 47.09
N LYS A 350 -14.47 -25.49 46.60
CA LYS A 350 -15.12 -25.22 45.32
C LYS A 350 -16.01 -23.98 45.41
N VAL A 351 -15.98 -23.15 44.39
CA VAL A 351 -16.99 -22.10 44.15
C VAL A 351 -18.24 -22.77 43.60
N THR A 352 -19.36 -22.67 44.34
CA THR A 352 -20.66 -23.23 43.96
C THR A 352 -21.68 -22.12 43.71
N ARG A 353 -22.68 -22.41 42.88
CA ARG A 353 -23.87 -21.56 42.75
C ARG A 353 -24.71 -21.60 44.04
N ILE A 354 -25.70 -20.71 44.14
CA ILE A 354 -26.63 -20.63 45.28
C ILE A 354 -27.33 -21.97 45.56
N ASP A 355 -27.58 -22.77 44.52
CA ASP A 355 -28.20 -24.09 44.62
C ASP A 355 -27.22 -25.21 45.04
N GLY A 356 -25.96 -24.88 45.32
CA GLY A 356 -24.89 -25.83 45.68
C GLY A 356 -24.26 -26.56 44.49
N SER A 357 -24.73 -26.33 43.27
CA SER A 357 -24.15 -26.95 42.06
C SER A 357 -22.87 -26.25 41.61
N VAL A 358 -22.03 -26.97 40.87
CA VAL A 358 -20.83 -26.39 40.24
C VAL A 358 -21.25 -25.63 38.99
N GLY A 359 -21.00 -24.32 38.96
CA GLY A 359 -21.21 -23.51 37.76
C GLY A 359 -20.06 -23.67 36.77
N ILE A 360 -20.37 -24.03 35.52
CA ILE A 360 -19.42 -24.09 34.40
C ILE A 360 -19.72 -22.94 33.47
N VAL A 361 -18.74 -22.07 33.23
CA VAL A 361 -18.88 -20.93 32.31
C VAL A 361 -18.32 -21.28 30.95
N ASP A 362 -18.91 -20.76 29.87
CA ASP A 362 -18.40 -21.03 28.52
C ASP A 362 -17.07 -20.32 28.31
N LEU A 363 -17.03 -19.00 28.51
CA LEU A 363 -15.82 -18.19 28.33
C LEU A 363 -15.65 -17.20 29.49
N MET A 364 -14.41 -17.05 29.95
CA MET A 364 -13.97 -15.90 30.73
C MET A 364 -12.90 -15.15 29.94
N LEU A 365 -13.13 -13.87 29.74
CA LEU A 365 -12.18 -12.96 29.12
C LEU A 365 -11.67 -11.97 30.17
N THR A 366 -10.37 -11.70 30.14
CA THR A 366 -9.75 -10.67 30.98
C THR A 366 -9.19 -9.59 30.08
N ARG A 367 -9.40 -8.32 30.45
CA ARG A 367 -8.76 -7.21 29.76
C ARG A 367 -7.27 -7.18 30.08
N SER A 368 -6.44 -7.19 29.05
CA SER A 368 -4.97 -7.28 29.19
C SER A 368 -4.30 -5.97 29.64
N ILE A 369 -5.00 -4.84 29.53
CA ILE A 369 -4.51 -3.49 29.88
C ILE A 369 -5.57 -2.82 30.78
N GLY A 370 -5.18 -2.38 31.97
CA GLY A 370 -6.06 -1.66 32.90
C GLY A 370 -6.55 -0.32 32.32
N LYS A 371 -7.81 0.07 32.62
CA LYS A 371 -8.46 1.21 31.97
C LYS A 371 -7.94 2.56 32.46
N ASN A 372 -7.78 2.73 33.78
CA ASN A 372 -7.27 3.96 34.38
C ASN A 372 -6.03 3.72 35.25
N TYR A 373 -5.92 2.53 35.87
CA TYR A 373 -4.82 2.17 36.75
C TYR A 373 -4.28 0.76 36.42
N PRO A 374 -2.98 0.51 36.65
CA PRO A 374 -2.37 -0.81 36.42
C PRO A 374 -2.98 -1.94 37.26
N ASP A 375 -3.64 -1.64 38.38
CA ASP A 375 -4.33 -2.59 39.28
C ASP A 375 -5.82 -2.77 38.96
N GLU A 376 -6.42 -1.93 38.10
CA GLU A 376 -7.81 -2.12 37.65
C GLU A 376 -7.87 -3.35 36.74
N ARG A 377 -8.74 -4.32 37.09
CA ARG A 377 -9.03 -5.48 36.25
C ARG A 377 -10.47 -5.43 35.77
N GLU A 378 -10.69 -5.92 34.56
CA GLU A 378 -12.03 -6.09 34.00
C GLU A 378 -12.15 -7.49 33.43
N HIS A 379 -13.16 -8.23 33.89
CA HIS A 379 -13.47 -9.57 33.44
C HIS A 379 -14.83 -9.59 32.76
N ILE A 380 -14.95 -10.41 31.71
CA ILE A 380 -16.22 -10.73 31.06
C ILE A 380 -16.43 -12.23 31.15
N ILE A 381 -17.49 -12.65 31.82
CA ILE A 381 -18.00 -14.02 31.80
C ILE A 381 -19.09 -14.07 30.73
N ILE A 382 -18.95 -14.98 29.76
CA ILE A 382 -19.86 -15.10 28.64
C ILE A 382 -20.51 -16.48 28.70
N GLU A 383 -21.83 -16.51 28.62
CA GLU A 383 -22.66 -17.67 28.37
C GLU A 383 -23.25 -17.54 26.95
N LEU A 384 -22.91 -18.49 26.09
CA LEU A 384 -23.37 -18.57 24.71
C LEU A 384 -24.57 -19.50 24.63
N LYS A 385 -25.57 -19.14 23.83
CA LYS A 385 -26.67 -20.04 23.49
C LYS A 385 -26.67 -20.34 22.00
N ALA A 386 -27.09 -21.57 21.67
CA ALA A 386 -27.30 -21.97 20.28
C ALA A 386 -28.23 -20.96 19.58
N PRO A 387 -28.04 -20.68 18.27
CA PRO A 387 -28.82 -19.66 17.55
C PRO A 387 -30.34 -19.88 17.53
N LYS A 388 -30.78 -21.11 17.78
CA LYS A 388 -32.20 -21.50 17.87
C LYS A 388 -32.81 -21.32 19.27
N VAL A 389 -31.99 -21.09 20.29
CA VAL A 389 -32.41 -20.97 21.69
C VAL A 389 -32.57 -19.50 22.02
N ASN A 390 -33.79 -19.05 22.29
CA ASN A 390 -34.05 -17.65 22.62
C ASN A 390 -33.75 -17.39 24.09
N ILE A 391 -33.23 -16.20 24.42
CA ILE A 391 -32.95 -15.85 25.82
C ILE A 391 -34.28 -15.64 26.55
N GLY A 392 -34.55 -16.50 27.52
CA GLY A 392 -35.70 -16.44 28.40
C GLY A 392 -35.31 -16.45 29.86
N GLN A 393 -36.24 -16.88 30.71
CA GLN A 393 -36.05 -16.87 32.15
C GLN A 393 -34.90 -17.79 32.59
N SER A 394 -34.82 -19.00 32.05
CA SER A 394 -33.78 -19.98 32.39
C SER A 394 -32.37 -19.48 32.09
N GLU A 395 -32.15 -18.88 30.92
CA GLU A 395 -30.83 -18.41 30.51
C GLU A 395 -30.41 -17.17 31.33
N ILE A 396 -31.38 -16.31 31.66
CA ILE A 396 -31.15 -15.15 32.54
C ILE A 396 -30.82 -15.60 33.97
N GLU A 397 -31.56 -16.58 34.51
CA GLU A 397 -31.30 -17.13 35.83
C GLU A 397 -29.94 -17.82 35.89
N GLN A 398 -29.54 -18.51 34.82
CA GLN A 398 -28.23 -19.14 34.73
C GLN A 398 -27.10 -18.09 34.85
N VAL A 399 -27.15 -17.00 34.08
CA VAL A 399 -26.11 -15.96 34.16
C VAL A 399 -26.15 -15.19 35.49
N LYS A 400 -27.34 -14.94 36.05
CA LYS A 400 -27.50 -14.39 37.40
C LYS A 400 -26.89 -15.31 38.47
N SER A 401 -27.03 -16.62 38.33
CA SER A 401 -26.46 -17.59 39.28
C SER A 401 -24.93 -17.54 39.32
N TYR A 402 -24.26 -17.30 38.18
CA TYR A 402 -22.81 -17.09 38.16
C TYR A 402 -22.41 -15.76 38.78
N ALA A 403 -23.14 -14.70 38.44
CA ALA A 403 -22.93 -13.36 38.96
C ALA A 403 -22.98 -13.35 40.50
N TYR A 404 -24.01 -13.95 41.08
CA TYR A 404 -24.13 -14.04 42.53
C TYR A 404 -23.08 -14.96 43.17
N ALA A 405 -22.74 -16.08 42.55
CA ALA A 405 -21.67 -16.95 43.05
C ALA A 405 -20.31 -16.24 43.13
N VAL A 406 -20.01 -15.34 42.17
CA VAL A 406 -18.80 -14.53 42.20
C VAL A 406 -18.89 -13.42 43.24
N ALA A 407 -20.05 -12.78 43.40
CA ALA A 407 -20.24 -11.68 44.35
C ALA A 407 -20.26 -12.15 45.83
N GLU A 408 -20.81 -13.33 46.10
CA GLU A 408 -20.95 -13.88 47.47
C GLU A 408 -19.67 -14.54 47.97
N ASP A 409 -18.80 -15.01 47.08
CA ASP A 409 -17.54 -15.64 47.45
C ASP A 409 -16.48 -14.59 47.78
N SER A 410 -16.14 -14.49 49.06
CA SER A 410 -15.22 -13.49 49.60
C SER A 410 -13.83 -13.52 48.99
N ARG A 411 -13.44 -14.61 48.31
CA ARG A 411 -12.15 -14.76 47.63
C ARG A 411 -12.07 -13.93 46.34
N PHE A 412 -13.21 -13.47 45.80
CA PHE A 412 -13.25 -12.48 44.72
C PHE A 412 -13.28 -11.03 45.23
N ASN A 413 -13.50 -10.82 46.53
CA ASN A 413 -13.67 -9.49 47.13
C ASN A 413 -12.32 -8.82 47.46
N GLY A 414 -12.34 -7.49 47.59
CA GLY A 414 -11.20 -6.71 48.08
C GLY A 414 -10.22 -6.19 47.00
N LEU A 415 -10.54 -6.38 45.72
CA LEU A 415 -9.70 -5.97 44.59
C LEU A 415 -10.49 -5.06 43.64
N LYS A 416 -9.83 -4.06 43.03
CA LYS A 416 -10.46 -3.14 42.06
C LYS A 416 -10.76 -3.87 40.74
N THR A 417 -11.80 -4.69 40.75
CA THR A 417 -12.19 -5.54 39.62
C THR A 417 -13.61 -5.25 39.22
N LYS A 418 -13.84 -5.09 37.91
CA LYS A 418 -15.19 -5.01 37.32
C LYS A 418 -15.53 -6.32 36.65
N TRP A 419 -16.69 -6.88 36.98
CA TRP A 419 -17.21 -8.11 36.43
C TRP A 419 -18.39 -7.82 35.51
N ASN A 420 -18.31 -8.30 34.28
CA ASN A 420 -19.42 -8.25 33.34
C ASN A 420 -19.88 -9.68 33.04
N PHE A 421 -21.17 -9.95 33.16
CA PHE A 421 -21.75 -11.25 32.86
C PHE A 421 -22.68 -11.13 31.66
N TRP A 422 -22.36 -11.81 30.56
CA TRP A 422 -23.07 -11.68 29.29
C TRP A 422 -23.78 -12.99 28.97
N VAL A 423 -25.05 -12.90 28.61
CA VAL A 423 -25.77 -13.98 27.92
C VAL A 423 -26.05 -13.57 26.49
N ILE A 424 -25.71 -14.44 25.53
CA ILE A 424 -25.72 -14.12 24.10
C ILE A 424 -26.52 -15.14 23.29
N SER A 425 -27.47 -14.66 22.48
CA SER A 425 -28.19 -15.46 21.49
C SER A 425 -28.73 -14.60 20.33
N ASN A 426 -29.46 -15.21 19.39
CA ASN A 426 -30.06 -14.50 18.26
C ASN A 426 -31.26 -13.64 18.69
N GLU A 427 -32.12 -14.19 19.53
CA GLU A 427 -33.45 -13.63 19.80
C GLU A 427 -33.77 -13.66 21.30
N LEU A 428 -34.69 -12.77 21.70
CA LEU A 428 -35.14 -12.59 23.07
C LEU A 428 -36.61 -12.98 23.19
N THR A 429 -36.97 -13.63 24.29
CA THR A 429 -38.38 -13.87 24.63
C THR A 429 -39.04 -12.60 25.19
N THR A 430 -40.38 -12.61 25.30
CA THR A 430 -41.12 -11.52 25.96
C THR A 430 -40.68 -11.30 27.40
N TYR A 431 -40.26 -12.35 28.11
CA TYR A 431 -39.74 -12.25 29.47
C TYR A 431 -38.44 -11.42 29.49
N ALA A 432 -37.45 -11.78 28.65
CA ALA A 432 -36.19 -11.05 28.55
C ALA A 432 -36.38 -9.58 28.14
N LEU A 433 -37.30 -9.30 27.21
CA LEU A 433 -37.65 -7.94 26.81
C LEU A 433 -38.28 -7.11 27.94
N ARG A 434 -38.96 -7.75 28.91
CA ARG A 434 -39.49 -7.06 30.08
C ARG A 434 -38.38 -6.76 31.09
N GLU A 435 -37.47 -7.72 31.31
CA GLU A 435 -36.30 -7.52 32.18
C GLU A 435 -35.41 -6.37 31.70
N LEU A 436 -35.30 -6.14 30.38
CA LEU A 436 -34.54 -5.03 29.80
C LEU A 436 -35.19 -3.66 29.94
N LYS A 437 -36.50 -3.57 30.24
CA LYS A 437 -37.24 -2.30 30.35
C LYS A 437 -37.12 -1.65 31.73
N GLN A 438 -35.97 -1.79 32.38
CA GLN A 438 -35.68 -1.16 33.67
C GLN A 438 -35.21 0.27 33.47
N LYS A 439 -35.69 1.19 34.32
CA LYS A 439 -35.25 2.59 34.31
C LYS A 439 -33.87 2.69 34.97
N ASN A 440 -33.03 3.61 34.47
CA ASN A 440 -31.70 3.93 35.00
C ASN A 440 -30.61 2.85 34.82
N LEU A 441 -30.85 1.84 33.97
CA LEU A 441 -29.80 0.93 33.52
C LEU A 441 -29.32 1.29 32.11
N PRO A 442 -28.05 1.03 31.79
CA PRO A 442 -27.56 1.08 30.41
C PRO A 442 -28.35 0.16 29.49
N GLU A 443 -28.41 0.49 28.21
CA GLU A 443 -29.08 -0.33 27.20
C GLU A 443 -28.46 -1.74 27.13
N GLY A 444 -29.29 -2.78 27.29
CA GLY A 444 -28.86 -4.17 27.32
C GLY A 444 -28.52 -4.72 28.72
N ALA A 445 -28.44 -3.87 29.75
CA ALA A 445 -28.22 -4.32 31.13
C ALA A 445 -29.53 -4.68 31.82
N ILE A 446 -29.51 -5.75 32.63
CA ILE A 446 -30.65 -6.18 33.47
C ILE A 446 -30.35 -6.08 34.97
N TYR A 447 -29.09 -5.83 35.31
CA TYR A 447 -28.62 -5.62 36.68
C TYR A 447 -27.30 -4.86 36.66
N GLN A 448 -27.14 -3.90 37.58
CA GLN A 448 -25.90 -3.15 37.75
C GLN A 448 -25.65 -2.86 39.25
N ALA A 449 -24.45 -3.21 39.71
CA ALA A 449 -23.86 -2.88 41.01
C ALA A 449 -22.51 -2.16 40.77
N GLU A 450 -21.78 -1.83 41.85
CA GLU A 450 -20.52 -1.08 41.75
C GLU A 450 -19.42 -1.90 41.04
N GLU A 451 -19.30 -3.18 41.40
CA GLU A 451 -18.29 -4.11 40.92
C GLU A 451 -18.78 -5.04 39.81
N MET A 452 -20.10 -5.06 39.51
CA MET A 452 -20.70 -6.08 38.65
C MET A 452 -21.85 -5.57 37.78
N THR A 453 -21.89 -5.99 36.51
CA THR A 453 -23.02 -5.74 35.61
C THR A 453 -23.44 -7.02 34.86
N ILE A 454 -24.75 -7.26 34.73
CA ILE A 454 -25.29 -8.38 33.95
C ILE A 454 -25.96 -7.84 32.69
N TRP A 455 -25.56 -8.39 31.54
CA TRP A 455 -25.94 -7.94 30.21
C TRP A 455 -26.63 -9.06 29.42
N ILE A 456 -27.67 -8.67 28.69
CA ILE A 456 -28.25 -9.46 27.60
C ILE A 456 -27.77 -8.84 26.30
N LYS A 457 -27.12 -9.63 25.44
CA LYS A 457 -26.66 -9.18 24.12
C LYS A 457 -27.19 -10.09 23.02
N THR A 458 -27.51 -9.51 21.88
CA THR A 458 -27.84 -10.30 20.68
C THR A 458 -26.66 -10.42 19.73
N TRP A 459 -26.62 -11.50 18.95
CA TRP A 459 -25.64 -11.63 17.86
C TRP A 459 -25.73 -10.49 16.86
N SER A 460 -26.94 -10.02 16.54
CA SER A 460 -27.14 -8.89 15.62
C SER A 460 -26.46 -7.62 16.13
N GLN A 461 -26.60 -7.33 17.43
CA GLN A 461 -25.96 -6.19 18.08
C GLN A 461 -24.43 -6.32 18.00
N LEU A 462 -23.87 -7.46 18.42
CA LEU A 462 -22.42 -7.67 18.42
C LEU A 462 -21.82 -7.64 17.02
N ILE A 463 -22.50 -8.22 16.03
CA ILE A 463 -22.07 -8.16 14.63
C ILE A 463 -22.05 -6.71 14.15
N GLN A 464 -23.09 -5.92 14.44
CA GLN A 464 -23.15 -4.52 14.05
C GLN A 464 -22.06 -3.68 14.73
N GLU A 465 -21.82 -3.89 16.03
CA GLU A 465 -20.74 -3.24 16.78
C GLU A 465 -19.36 -3.53 16.13
N ASN A 466 -19.09 -4.79 15.77
CA ASN A 466 -17.84 -5.18 15.11
C ASN A 466 -17.74 -4.66 13.66
N LYS A 467 -18.83 -4.70 12.89
CA LYS A 467 -18.89 -4.10 11.54
C LYS A 467 -18.61 -2.60 11.59
N HIS A 468 -19.15 -1.90 12.58
CA HIS A 468 -18.86 -0.47 12.76
C HIS A 468 -17.39 -0.24 13.13
N ARG A 469 -16.85 -1.03 14.07
CA ARG A 469 -15.45 -0.94 14.51
C ARG A 469 -14.46 -1.16 13.36
N LEU A 470 -14.74 -2.14 12.49
CA LEU A 470 -13.86 -2.47 11.35
C LEU A 470 -14.22 -1.72 10.07
N GLY A 471 -15.40 -1.10 9.98
CA GLY A 471 -15.91 -0.47 8.76
C GLY A 471 -15.05 0.70 8.27
N PHE A 472 -14.47 1.48 9.18
CA PHE A 472 -13.49 2.50 8.80
C PHE A 472 -12.28 1.88 8.09
N LEU A 473 -11.73 0.78 8.63
CA LEU A 473 -10.57 0.09 8.07
C LEU A 473 -10.92 -0.61 6.75
N GLN A 474 -12.11 -1.21 6.65
CA GLN A 474 -12.62 -1.80 5.42
C GLN A 474 -12.66 -0.77 4.29
N ASN A 475 -13.21 0.42 4.55
CA ASN A 475 -13.32 1.49 3.56
C ASN A 475 -11.95 2.02 3.13
N GLN A 476 -11.02 2.18 4.07
CA GLN A 476 -9.65 2.65 3.78
C GLN A 476 -8.83 1.64 2.98
N LEU A 477 -8.99 0.35 3.25
CA LEU A 477 -8.28 -0.73 2.54
C LEU A 477 -8.98 -1.16 1.25
N ASN A 478 -10.14 -0.57 0.93
CA ASN A 478 -10.98 -0.91 -0.22
C ASN A 478 -11.22 -2.43 -0.37
N ILE A 479 -11.42 -3.12 0.75
CA ILE A 479 -11.58 -4.58 0.76
C ILE A 479 -12.99 -4.91 0.28
N SER A 480 -13.06 -5.56 -0.88
CA SER A 480 -14.24 -6.28 -1.32
C SER A 480 -14.19 -7.70 -0.79
N TYR A 481 -15.26 -8.13 -0.15
CA TYR A 481 -15.52 -9.53 0.16
C TYR A 481 -17.03 -9.74 0.09
N ASP A 482 -17.44 -10.93 -0.32
CA ASP A 482 -18.85 -11.28 -0.37
C ASP A 482 -19.22 -12.29 0.72
N ARG A 483 -20.44 -12.82 0.61
CA ARG A 483 -20.97 -13.84 1.51
C ARG A 483 -20.22 -15.17 1.34
N GLU A 484 -19.82 -15.50 0.12
CA GLU A 484 -19.17 -16.78 -0.21
C GLU A 484 -17.76 -16.82 0.37
N ASP A 485 -17.03 -15.71 0.25
CA ASP A 485 -15.75 -15.47 0.89
C ASP A 485 -15.77 -15.75 2.40
N GLY A 486 -16.80 -15.26 3.09
CA GLY A 486 -16.96 -15.44 4.54
C GLY A 486 -17.24 -16.89 4.92
N LEU A 487 -18.11 -17.57 4.16
CA LEU A 487 -18.43 -18.98 4.36
C LEU A 487 -17.22 -19.89 4.06
N GLN A 488 -16.51 -19.64 2.96
CA GLN A 488 -15.31 -20.37 2.59
C GLN A 488 -14.22 -20.19 3.64
N PHE A 489 -14.04 -18.96 4.14
CA PHE A 489 -13.11 -18.69 5.22
C PHE A 489 -13.42 -19.50 6.48
N LEU A 490 -14.69 -19.55 6.91
CA LEU A 490 -15.07 -20.36 8.08
C LEU A 490 -14.86 -21.86 7.83
N LYS A 491 -15.23 -22.37 6.65
CA LYS A 491 -15.03 -23.77 6.25
C LYS A 491 -13.55 -24.16 6.29
N GLN A 492 -12.67 -23.32 5.73
CA GLN A 492 -11.24 -23.60 5.65
C GLN A 492 -10.57 -23.48 7.02
N LYS A 493 -10.84 -22.40 7.76
CA LYS A 493 -10.17 -22.12 9.03
C LYS A 493 -10.65 -23.01 10.17
N TYR A 494 -11.92 -23.40 10.16
CA TYR A 494 -12.54 -24.21 11.21
C TYR A 494 -13.10 -25.52 10.63
N ALA A 495 -12.39 -26.14 9.68
CA ALA A 495 -12.81 -27.37 9.01
C ALA A 495 -13.25 -28.45 10.03
N GLU A 496 -12.46 -28.64 11.09
CA GLU A 496 -12.72 -29.60 12.18
C GLU A 496 -14.04 -29.36 12.93
N TYR A 497 -14.56 -28.13 12.91
CA TYR A 497 -15.79 -27.75 13.61
C TYR A 497 -16.97 -27.51 12.65
N THR A 498 -16.71 -27.42 11.35
CA THR A 498 -17.71 -27.15 10.31
C THR A 498 -18.03 -28.38 9.46
N GLU A 499 -17.33 -29.49 9.69
CA GLU A 499 -17.60 -30.80 9.07
C GLU A 499 -19.06 -31.23 9.29
N GLY A 500 -19.80 -31.45 8.19
CA GLY A 500 -21.22 -31.83 8.21
C GLY A 500 -22.22 -30.67 8.27
N VAL A 501 -21.77 -29.41 8.34
CA VAL A 501 -22.65 -28.25 8.14
C VAL A 501 -22.75 -27.99 6.64
N VAL A 502 -23.92 -28.29 6.06
CA VAL A 502 -24.20 -27.96 4.65
C VAL A 502 -24.40 -26.45 4.54
N PHE A 503 -23.36 -25.74 4.13
CA PHE A 503 -23.48 -24.36 3.67
C PHE A 503 -23.77 -24.45 2.16
N GLU A 504 -25.05 -24.41 1.78
CA GLU A 504 -25.45 -24.40 0.38
C GLU A 504 -24.87 -23.16 -0.32
N ASN A 505 -24.08 -23.46 -1.35
CA ASN A 505 -24.00 -22.81 -2.67
C ASN A 505 -23.27 -23.78 -3.62
N GLU A 506 -23.63 -25.08 -3.61
CA GLU A 506 -23.39 -25.90 -4.80
C GLU A 506 -24.58 -25.64 -5.72
N SER A 507 -24.29 -25.04 -6.88
CA SER A 507 -25.23 -24.93 -7.98
C SER A 507 -25.91 -26.28 -8.19
N GLN A 508 -27.20 -26.38 -7.88
CA GLN A 508 -28.03 -27.48 -8.36
C GLN A 508 -28.31 -27.25 -9.86
N ASP A 509 -27.26 -27.36 -10.67
CA ASP A 509 -27.34 -27.42 -12.13
C ASP A 509 -26.34 -28.49 -12.60
N GLU A 510 -26.53 -29.73 -12.16
CA GLU A 510 -26.13 -30.94 -12.87
C GLU A 510 -26.81 -32.14 -12.20
N TYR A 511 -27.36 -33.04 -13.02
CA TYR A 511 -28.22 -34.19 -12.70
C TYR A 511 -29.73 -33.91 -12.59
N ILE A 512 -30.31 -33.54 -13.73
CA ILE A 512 -31.54 -34.19 -14.18
C ILE A 512 -31.15 -35.06 -15.37
N ASP A 513 -31.22 -36.37 -15.16
CA ASP A 513 -31.43 -37.37 -16.21
C ASP A 513 -32.81 -37.97 -15.97
#